data_AF-A0A1I5IWT6-F1
#
_entry.id   AF-A0A1I5IWT6-F1
#
_cell.length_a   1.000
_cell.length_b   1.000
_cell.length_c   1.000
_cell.angle_alpha   90.00
_cell.angle_beta   90.00
_cell.angle_gamma   90.00
#
_symmetry.space_group_name_H-M   'P 1'
#
loop_
_entity.id
_entity.type
_entity.pdbx_description
1 polymer ?
#
loop_
_entity_poly.entity_id
_entity_poly.type
_entity_poly.pdbx_seq_one_letter_code
_entity_poly.pdbx_strand_id
1 'polypeptide(L)' 'MDTMEKDKFQNPLGGILSFADGQRLGTQSMSVSQVTEGALGWETVKPIEDLNVIIDRITK' A
#
# COMPACT_ATOMS: atom_id res chain seq x y z
N MET A 1 4.16 -12.26 24.65
CA MET A 1 4.39 -11.39 23.47
C MET A 1 5.00 -12.28 22.41
N ASP A 2 4.21 -13.21 21.86
CA ASP A 2 4.72 -14.33 21.03
C ASP A 2 3.77 -14.71 19.88
N THR A 3 2.51 -14.25 19.91
CA THR A 3 1.48 -14.65 18.96
C THR A 3 1.34 -13.66 17.80
N MET A 4 1.64 -12.38 18.02
CA MET A 4 1.49 -11.33 16.99
C MET A 4 2.61 -11.31 15.94
N GLU A 5 3.75 -11.97 16.20
CA GLU A 5 4.90 -11.97 15.30
C GLU A 5 4.84 -13.09 14.24
N LYS A 6 4.02 -14.12 14.46
CA LYS A 6 3.97 -15.31 13.59
C LYS A 6 2.75 -15.35 12.67
N ASP A 7 1.65 -14.72 13.07
CA ASP A 7 0.41 -14.81 12.32
C ASP A 7 0.32 -13.73 11.24
N LYS A 8 0.27 -14.19 9.99
CA LYS A 8 -0.09 -13.37 8.84
C LYS A 8 -1.51 -12.84 9.07
N PHE A 9 -1.64 -11.52 9.18
CA PHE A 9 -2.93 -10.86 9.30
C PHE A 9 -3.44 -10.46 7.91
N GLN A 10 -4.57 -11.03 7.50
CA GLN A 10 -5.25 -10.59 6.29
C GLN A 10 -5.92 -9.24 6.58
N ASN A 11 -5.43 -8.17 5.95
CA ASN A 11 -6.07 -6.86 6.07
C ASN A 11 -7.47 -6.92 5.44
N PRO A 12 -8.54 -6.58 6.16
CA PRO A 12 -9.90 -6.55 5.61
C PRO A 12 -10.06 -5.53 4.47
N LEU A 13 -9.11 -4.60 4.31
CA LEU A 13 -9.03 -3.65 3.19
C LEU A 13 -8.08 -4.12 2.07
N GLY A 14 -7.56 -5.35 2.15
CA GLY A 14 -6.66 -5.94 1.16
C GLY A 14 -5.18 -5.95 1.58
N GLY A 15 -4.47 -7.03 1.23
CA GLY A 15 -3.06 -7.28 1.55
C GLY A 15 -2.86 -8.20 2.75
N ILE A 16 -1.69 -8.84 2.82
CA ILE A 16 -1.26 -9.68 3.96
C ILE A 16 -0.23 -8.90 4.76
N LEU A 17 -0.55 -8.55 6.00
CA LEU A 17 0.40 -7.98 6.95
C LEU A 17 1.12 -9.14 7.66
N SER A 18 2.38 -9.37 7.33
CA SER A 18 3.25 -10.28 8.09
C SER A 18 4.20 -9.46 8.95
N PHE A 19 4.35 -9.85 10.22
CA PHE A 19 5.30 -9.26 11.16
C PHE A 19 6.53 -10.14 11.40
N ALA A 20 6.65 -11.26 10.67
CA ALA A 20 7.84 -12.09 10.69
C ALA A 20 9.04 -11.23 10.25
N ASP A 21 10.14 -11.30 10.99
CA ASP A 21 11.37 -10.51 10.79
C ASP A 21 11.28 -9.01 11.11
N GLY A 22 10.25 -8.56 11.85
CA GLY A 22 10.12 -7.17 12.30
C GLY A 22 9.84 -6.17 11.18
N GLN A 23 9.63 -6.67 9.96
CA GLN A 23 9.29 -5.85 8.79
C GLN A 23 7.78 -5.80 8.65
N ARG A 24 7.22 -4.59 8.64
CA ARG A 24 5.82 -4.39 8.29
C ARG A 24 5.69 -4.53 6.76
N LEU A 25 5.48 -5.74 6.27
CA LEU A 25 5.12 -6.00 4.88
C LEU A 25 3.63 -5.61 4.67
N GLY A 26 3.31 -4.33 4.86
CA GLY A 26 2.01 -3.78 4.49
C GLY A 26 1.92 -3.55 2.99
N THR A 27 0.69 -3.57 2.47
CA THR A 27 0.31 -3.39 1.06
C THR A 27 1.34 -2.57 0.28
N GLN A 28 2.14 -3.28 -0.54
CA GLN A 28 3.27 -2.71 -1.28
C GLN A 28 2.83 -1.96 -2.55
N SER A 29 1.54 -1.70 -2.72
CA SER A 29 0.99 -1.09 -3.93
C SER A 29 0.00 0.01 -3.60
N MET A 30 0.12 1.13 -4.30
CA MET A 30 -0.71 2.32 -4.11
C MET A 30 -1.09 2.93 -5.47
N SER A 31 -2.30 3.49 -5.56
CA SER A 31 -2.68 4.39 -6.65
C SER A 31 -2.49 5.84 -6.25
N VAL A 32 -2.22 6.72 -7.22
CA VAL A 32 -2.27 8.17 -7.01
C VAL A 32 -3.62 8.66 -7.52
N SER A 33 -4.41 9.26 -6.63
CA SER A 33 -5.71 9.83 -6.96
C SER A 33 -5.73 11.32 -6.69
N GLN A 34 -6.49 12.06 -7.49
CA GLN A 34 -6.76 13.49 -7.28
C GLN A 34 -8.25 13.72 -7.06
N VAL A 35 -8.57 14.81 -6.37
CA VAL A 35 -9.96 15.26 -6.21
C VAL A 35 -10.45 15.78 -7.55
N THR A 36 -11.66 15.38 -7.95
CA THR A 36 -12.27 15.88 -9.20
C THR A 36 -12.46 17.39 -9.14
N GLU A 37 -12.51 18.07 -10.29
CA GLU A 37 -12.65 19.53 -10.36
C GLU A 37 -13.89 20.06 -9.60
N GLY A 38 -14.96 19.26 -9.53
CA GLY A 38 -16.17 19.58 -8.76
C GLY A 38 -16.11 19.22 -7.26
N ALA A 39 -15.00 18.66 -6.78
CA ALA A 39 -14.83 18.12 -5.43
C ALA A 39 -15.88 17.06 -5.01
N LEU A 40 -16.52 16.42 -5.98
CA LEU A 40 -17.57 15.41 -5.76
C LEU A 40 -17.04 13.98 -5.71
N GLY A 41 -15.75 13.78 -5.97
CA GLY A 41 -15.15 12.45 -5.97
C GLY A 41 -13.64 12.47 -6.15
N TRP A 42 -13.10 11.26 -6.34
CA TRP A 42 -11.69 11.02 -6.61
C TRP A 42 -11.55 10.39 -7.99
N GLU A 43 -10.59 10.84 -8.77
CA GLU A 43 -10.19 10.20 -10.01
C GLU A 43 -8.76 9.68 -9.92
N THR A 44 -8.52 8.54 -10.55
CA THR A 44 -7.19 7.90 -10.54
C THR A 44 -6.30 8.61 -11.55
N VAL A 45 -5.22 9.22 -11.07
CA VAL A 45 -4.18 9.87 -11.90
C VAL A 45 -3.12 8.87 -12.31
N LYS A 46 -2.77 7.96 -11.39
CA LYS A 46 -1.91 6.82 -11.66
C LYS A 46 -2.53 5.56 -11.07
N PRO A 47 -2.58 4.46 -11.83
CA PRO A 47 -3.16 3.21 -11.37
C PRO A 47 -2.39 2.66 -10.15
N ILE A 48 -2.92 1.59 -9.55
CA ILE A 48 -2.21 0.87 -8.50
C ILE A 48 -0.86 0.38 -9.06
N GLU A 49 0.23 0.81 -8.46
CA GLU A 49 1.59 0.43 -8.81
C GLU A 49 2.37 0.01 -7.55
N ASP A 50 3.36 -0.86 -7.71
CA ASP A 50 4.28 -1.22 -6.64
C ASP A 50 5.11 -0.01 -6.19
N LEU A 51 5.28 0.15 -4.88
CA LEU A 51 6.03 1.28 -4.31
C LEU A 51 7.48 1.32 -4.78
N ASN A 52 8.13 0.18 -5.03
CA ASN A 52 9.49 0.16 -5.57
C ASN A 52 9.53 0.73 -6.98
N VAL A 53 8.52 0.46 -7.80
CA VAL A 53 8.37 1.04 -9.15
C VAL A 53 8.15 2.55 -9.09
N ILE A 54 7.47 3.04 -8.05
CA ILE A 54 7.30 4.48 -7.82
C ILE A 54 8.63 5.11 -7.38
N ILE A 55 9.33 4.51 -6.42
CA ILE A 55 10.61 5.00 -5.87
C ILE A 55 11.70 5.05 -6.95
N ASP A 56 11.82 4.02 -7.79
CA ASP A 56 12.79 3.95 -8.89
C ASP A 56 12.61 5.07 -9.92
N ARG A 57 11.38 5.60 -10.06
CA ARG A 57 11.04 6.62 -11.04
C ARG A 57 11.39 8.04 -10.58
N ILE A 58 11.39 8.28 -9.27
CA ILE A 58 11.62 9.62 -8.68
C ILE A 58 13.07 9.81 -8.22
N THR A 59 13.85 8.74 -8.11
CA THR A 59 15.25 8.77 -7.64
C THR A 59 16.31 8.67 -8.75
N LYS A 60 15.87 8.51 -10.00
CA LYS A 60 16.70 8.62 -11.21
C LYS A 60 16.55 10.01 -11.83
#